data_AF-A0A177APV3-F1
#
_entry.id   AF-A0A177APV3-F1
#
_cell.length_a   1.000
_cell.length_b   1.000
_cell.length_c   1.000
_cell.angle_alpha   90.00
_cell.angle_beta   90.00
_cell.angle_gamma   90.00
#
_symmetry.space_group_name_H-M   'P 1'
#
loop_
_entity.id
_entity.type
_entity.pdbx_description
1 polymer ?
#
loop_
_entity_poly.entity_id
_entity_poly.type
_entity_poly.pdbx_seq_one_letter_code
_entity_poly.pdbx_strand_id
1 'polypeptide(L)'
;KESQPIKKSHILTKDEIFKFIEEAPSDPATLVRKVVTIIGYYGALRCAELVSLTESDVVIHEDKIEITIKVSKTDPNGKDGHFFLINDNNNGATALAESGASTIVIKKSFRWKSESVALG
;
A
#
# COMPACT_ATOMS: atom_id res chain seq x y z
N LYS A 1 6.70 -37.48 10.82
CA LYS A 1 7.78 -36.51 10.50
C LYS A 1 7.23 -35.14 10.91
N GLU A 2 7.56 -34.65 12.11
CA GLU A 2 7.10 -33.33 12.57
C GLU A 2 7.62 -32.24 11.64
N SER A 3 6.72 -31.36 11.16
CA SER A 3 7.11 -30.21 10.35
C SER A 3 7.69 -29.14 11.26
N GLN A 4 8.98 -28.83 11.08
CA GLN A 4 9.59 -27.67 11.73
C GLN A 4 8.87 -26.39 11.26
N PRO A 5 8.59 -25.43 12.15
CA PRO A 5 7.92 -24.18 11.78
C PRO A 5 8.81 -23.37 10.82
N ILE A 6 8.21 -22.90 9.73
CA ILE A 6 8.90 -22.10 8.72
C ILE A 6 9.25 -20.73 9.33
N LYS A 7 10.54 -20.41 9.42
CA LYS A 7 11.00 -19.07 9.83
C LYS A 7 10.42 -18.02 8.89
N LYS A 8 9.64 -17.09 9.43
CA LYS A 8 9.11 -15.94 8.67
C LYS A 8 10.24 -14.96 8.37
N SER A 9 10.15 -14.29 7.23
CA SER A 9 11.05 -13.20 6.88
C SER A 9 10.91 -12.05 7.87
N HIS A 10 11.97 -11.25 8.03
CA HIS A 10 11.93 -10.00 8.78
C HIS A 10 10.83 -9.10 8.21
N ILE A 11 10.01 -8.51 9.08
CA ILE A 11 8.97 -7.57 8.70
C ILE A 11 9.59 -6.18 8.76
N LEU A 12 9.51 -5.44 7.66
CA LEU A 12 9.98 -4.05 7.63
C LEU A 12 9.08 -3.17 8.50
N THR A 13 9.72 -2.41 9.38
CA THR A 13 9.09 -1.37 10.21
C THR A 13 8.86 -0.09 9.41
N LYS A 14 8.03 0.80 9.94
CA LYS A 14 7.79 2.13 9.37
C LYS A 14 9.12 2.88 9.18
N ASP A 15 9.92 2.96 10.24
CA ASP A 15 11.17 3.72 10.23
C ASP A 15 12.19 3.17 9.22
N GLU A 16 12.28 1.84 9.07
CA GLU A 16 13.13 1.22 8.04
C GLU A 16 12.68 1.58 6.61
N ILE A 17 11.36 1.68 6.38
CA ILE A 17 10.81 2.09 5.08
C ILE A 17 11.14 3.55 4.78
N PHE A 18 10.92 4.46 5.73
CA PHE A 18 11.24 5.88 5.55
C PHE A 18 12.75 6.11 5.39
N LYS A 19 13.56 5.44 6.20
CA LYS A 19 15.01 5.45 6.07
C LYS A 19 15.46 5.00 4.68
N PHE A 20 14.86 3.94 4.13
CA PHE A 20 15.16 3.49 2.77
C PHE A 20 14.78 4.55 1.72
N ILE A 21 13.61 5.19 1.85
CA ILE A 21 13.15 6.21 0.91
C ILE A 21 14.09 7.43 0.93
N GLU A 22 14.53 7.86 2.11
CA GLU A 22 15.38 9.04 2.29
C GLU A 22 16.85 8.78 1.92
N GLU A 23 17.45 7.72 2.45
CA GLU A 23 18.90 7.53 2.41
C GLU A 23 19.38 6.70 1.20
N ALA A 24 18.52 5.90 0.57
CA ALA A 24 18.99 5.00 -0.49
C ALA A 24 19.45 5.79 -1.74
N PRO A 25 20.46 5.28 -2.48
CA PRO A 25 20.98 5.94 -3.67
C PRO A 25 19.91 6.19 -4.74
N SER A 26 20.11 7.20 -5.58
CA SER A 26 19.18 7.54 -6.68
C SER A 26 19.59 6.91 -8.01
N ASP A 27 20.15 5.70 -7.99
CA ASP A 27 20.39 4.94 -9.21
C ASP A 27 19.06 4.41 -9.80
N PRO A 28 18.99 4.12 -11.11
CA PRO A 28 17.73 3.72 -11.75
C PRO A 28 17.01 2.54 -11.09
N ALA A 29 17.74 1.53 -10.60
CA ALA A 29 17.12 0.36 -9.98
C ALA A 29 16.55 0.72 -8.60
N THR A 30 17.26 1.54 -7.82
CA THR A 30 16.78 2.01 -6.51
C THR A 30 15.63 3.00 -6.65
N LEU A 31 15.62 3.86 -7.67
CA LEU A 31 14.50 4.76 -7.95
C LEU A 31 13.19 4.00 -8.19
N VAL A 32 13.23 2.96 -9.03
CA VAL A 32 12.04 2.10 -9.26
C VAL A 32 11.60 1.44 -7.95
N ARG A 33 12.53 0.98 -7.12
CA ARG A 33 12.20 0.38 -5.81
C ARG A 33 11.59 1.40 -4.85
N LYS A 34 12.09 2.64 -4.79
CA LYS A 34 11.47 3.71 -3.99
C LYS A 34 10.04 3.96 -4.42
N VAL A 35 9.80 4.08 -5.74
CA VAL A 35 8.45 4.27 -6.28
C VAL A 35 7.54 3.11 -5.92
N VAL A 36 7.98 1.86 -6.13
CA VAL A 36 7.21 0.66 -5.77
C VAL A 36 6.92 0.59 -4.27
N THR A 37 7.91 0.91 -3.43
CA THR A 37 7.74 0.94 -1.98
C THR A 37 6.72 2.00 -1.58
N ILE A 38 6.79 3.22 -2.11
CA ILE A 38 5.84 4.30 -1.83
C ILE A 38 4.43 3.88 -2.25
N ILE A 39 4.23 3.55 -3.52
CA ILE A 39 2.91 3.20 -4.07
C ILE A 39 2.33 1.96 -3.37
N GLY A 40 3.15 0.94 -3.16
CA GLY A 40 2.73 -0.31 -2.51
C GLY A 40 2.39 -0.13 -1.03
N TYR A 41 3.18 0.67 -0.31
CA TYR A 41 2.97 0.96 1.12
C TYR A 41 1.72 1.81 1.34
N TYR A 42 1.54 2.89 0.57
CA TYR A 42 0.38 3.79 0.72
C TYR A 42 -0.92 3.19 0.14
N GLY A 43 -0.84 2.46 -0.98
CA GLY A 43 -2.01 1.86 -1.63
C GLY A 43 -2.39 0.48 -1.11
N ALA A 44 -1.57 -0.13 -0.25
CA ALA A 44 -1.69 -1.55 0.16
C ALA A 44 -1.85 -2.50 -1.05
N LEU A 45 -1.13 -2.21 -2.14
CA LEU A 45 -1.27 -2.90 -3.41
C LEU A 45 -0.57 -4.25 -3.42
N ARG A 46 -1.16 -5.21 -4.14
CA ARG A 46 -0.51 -6.47 -4.49
C ARG A 46 0.51 -6.25 -5.61
N CYS A 47 1.48 -7.15 -5.71
CA CYS A 47 2.48 -7.11 -6.79
C CYS A 47 1.82 -7.08 -8.19
N ALA A 48 0.73 -7.84 -8.39
CA ALA A 48 0.02 -7.85 -9.67
C ALA A 48 -0.62 -6.48 -10.01
N GLU A 49 -1.12 -5.76 -9.00
CA GLU A 49 -1.69 -4.41 -9.17
C GLU A 49 -0.56 -3.41 -9.52
N LEU A 50 0.56 -3.46 -8.78
CA LEU A 50 1.74 -2.61 -9.04
C LEU A 50 2.33 -2.79 -10.44
N VAL A 51 2.47 -4.04 -10.90
CA VAL A 51 3.05 -4.35 -12.22
C VAL A 51 2.11 -3.95 -13.37
N SER A 52 0.82 -3.77 -13.09
CA SER A 52 -0.18 -3.35 -14.10
C SER A 52 -0.34 -1.84 -14.25
N LEU A 53 0.29 -1.04 -13.36
CA LEU A 53 0.21 0.42 -13.41
C LEU A 53 0.95 0.97 -14.63
N THR A 54 0.33 1.96 -15.27
CA THR A 54 0.92 2.73 -16.37
C THR A 54 1.05 4.19 -15.98
N GLU A 55 1.83 4.97 -16.73
CA GLU A 55 1.94 6.43 -16.51
C GLU A 55 0.58 7.13 -16.57
N SER A 56 -0.33 6.66 -17.43
CA SER A 56 -1.69 7.20 -17.55
C SER A 56 -2.57 6.98 -16.31
N ASP A 57 -2.15 6.11 -15.40
CA ASP A 57 -2.86 5.82 -14.16
C ASP A 57 -2.43 6.73 -13.00
N VAL A 58 -1.38 7.55 -13.19
CA VAL A 58 -0.81 8.42 -12.16
C VAL A 58 -1.05 9.87 -12.53
N VAL A 59 -1.79 10.58 -11.67
CA VAL A 59 -2.04 12.02 -11.81
C VAL A 59 -1.41 12.73 -10.63
N ILE A 60 -0.48 13.63 -10.92
CA ILE A 60 0.19 14.46 -9.91
C ILE A 60 -0.55 15.80 -9.84
N HIS A 61 -1.10 16.08 -8.67
CA HIS A 61 -1.71 17.36 -8.33
C HIS A 61 -0.75 18.15 -7.42
N GLU A 62 -1.07 19.41 -7.10
CA GLU A 62 -0.22 20.26 -6.26
C GLU A 62 -0.06 19.73 -4.82
N ASP A 63 -1.09 19.07 -4.28
CA ASP A 63 -1.17 18.63 -2.88
C ASP A 63 -1.20 17.11 -2.70
N LYS A 64 -1.27 16.36 -3.80
CA LYS A 64 -1.46 14.91 -3.77
C LYS A 64 -1.06 14.21 -5.07
N ILE A 65 -0.78 12.91 -4.95
CA ILE A 65 -0.66 12.00 -6.10
C ILE A 65 -1.88 11.07 -6.10
N GLU A 66 -2.59 11.02 -7.21
CA GLU A 66 -3.75 10.15 -7.42
C GLU A 66 -3.34 8.98 -8.33
N ILE A 67 -3.63 7.75 -7.88
CA ILE A 67 -3.27 6.53 -8.62
C ILE A 67 -4.52 5.71 -8.86
N THR A 68 -4.85 5.45 -10.13
CA THR A 68 -6.01 4.65 -10.55
C THR A 68 -5.64 3.18 -10.72
N ILE A 69 -6.35 2.29 -10.04
CA ILE A 69 -6.16 0.84 -10.12
C ILE A 69 -7.27 0.27 -11.00
N LYS A 70 -6.92 -0.10 -12.24
CA LYS A 70 -7.86 -0.65 -13.23
C LYS A 70 -8.29 -2.09 -12.95
N VAL A 71 -7.42 -2.88 -12.33
CA VAL A 71 -7.66 -4.30 -12.04
C VAL A 71 -7.35 -4.57 -10.57
N SER A 72 -8.35 -4.92 -9.78
CA SER A 72 -8.13 -5.37 -8.41
C SER A 72 -8.61 -6.82 -8.24
N LYS A 73 -8.00 -7.55 -7.31
CA LYS A 73 -8.47 -8.91 -6.97
C LYS A 73 -9.95 -8.92 -6.55
N THR A 74 -10.43 -7.82 -5.99
CA THR A 74 -11.79 -7.64 -5.46
C THR A 74 -12.80 -7.17 -6.50
N ASP A 75 -12.32 -6.60 -7.61
CA ASP A 75 -13.12 -6.28 -8.80
C ASP A 75 -12.32 -6.60 -10.07
N PRO A 76 -12.38 -7.86 -10.53
CA PRO A 76 -11.69 -8.29 -11.74
C PRO A 76 -12.23 -7.65 -13.01
N ASN A 77 -13.42 -7.03 -12.95
CA ASN A 77 -14.11 -6.45 -14.10
C ASN A 77 -13.91 -4.92 -14.19
N GLY A 78 -13.16 -4.32 -13.27
CA GLY A 78 -12.80 -2.89 -13.30
C GLY A 78 -14.00 -1.94 -13.40
N LYS A 79 -15.16 -2.33 -12.85
CA LYS A 79 -16.39 -1.54 -12.94
C LYS A 79 -16.33 -0.32 -12.03
N ASP A 80 -15.61 -0.44 -10.92
CA ASP A 80 -15.34 0.65 -9.99
C ASP A 80 -13.82 0.83 -9.90
N GLY A 81 -13.24 1.65 -10.77
CA GLY A 81 -11.82 2.02 -10.69
C GLY A 81 -11.50 2.51 -9.28
N HIS A 82 -10.65 1.78 -8.56
CA HIS A 82 -10.26 2.16 -7.21
C HIS A 82 -9.08 3.12 -7.33
N PHE A 83 -9.19 4.33 -6.78
CA PHE A 83 -8.06 5.25 -6.68
C PHE A 83 -7.65 5.43 -5.22
N PHE A 84 -6.37 5.71 -4.99
CA PHE A 84 -5.89 6.18 -3.70
C PHE A 84 -5.02 7.42 -3.88
N LEU A 85 -4.94 8.19 -2.80
CA LEU A 85 -4.26 9.47 -2.76
C LEU A 85 -3.05 9.39 -1.83
N ILE A 86 -1.90 9.85 -2.29
CA ILE A 86 -0.71 10.08 -1.48
C ILE A 86 -0.67 11.59 -1.21
N ASN A 87 -0.81 12.03 0.05
CA ASN A 87 -0.73 13.44 0.47
C ASN A 87 0.36 13.58 1.55
N ASP A 88 1.05 14.73 1.56
CA ASP A 88 2.07 15.10 2.56
C ASP A 88 1.50 15.25 3.98
N ASN A 89 0.20 15.49 4.12
CA ASN A 89 -0.48 15.59 5.41
C ASN A 89 -1.31 14.34 5.71
N ASN A 90 -0.75 13.46 6.53
CA ASN A 90 -1.47 12.42 7.26
C ASN A 90 -2.40 11.51 6.39
N ASN A 91 -1.77 10.55 5.70
CA ASN A 91 -2.24 9.18 5.49
C ASN A 91 -3.67 8.87 5.98
N GLY A 92 -4.64 8.71 5.08
CA GLY A 92 -6.03 8.40 5.44
C GLY A 92 -6.24 7.09 6.24
N ALA A 93 -5.28 6.17 6.24
CA ALA A 93 -5.32 4.97 7.10
C ALA A 93 -4.69 5.19 8.49
N THR A 94 -3.65 6.01 8.59
CA THR A 94 -2.97 6.31 9.87
C THR A 94 -3.65 7.47 10.58
N ALA A 95 -4.05 8.53 9.88
CA ALA A 95 -4.91 9.60 10.40
C ALA A 95 -6.24 9.05 10.97
N LEU A 96 -6.78 8.00 10.34
CA LEU A 96 -8.03 7.35 10.77
C LEU A 96 -7.82 6.31 11.89
N ALA A 97 -6.64 5.65 11.92
CA ALA A 97 -6.22 4.85 13.06
C ALA A 97 -5.94 5.74 14.29
N GLU A 98 -5.36 6.91 14.09
CA GLU A 98 -5.11 7.94 15.11
C GLU A 98 -6.41 8.67 15.52
N SER A 99 -7.41 8.77 14.63
CA SER A 99 -8.74 9.34 14.97
C SER A 99 -9.62 8.41 15.81
N GLY A 100 -9.13 7.23 16.20
CA GLY A 100 -9.88 6.25 16.98
C GLY A 100 -11.01 5.56 16.19
N ALA A 101 -11.00 5.62 14.87
CA ALA A 101 -12.03 4.95 14.07
C ALA A 101 -11.86 3.43 14.12
N SER A 102 -12.98 2.71 14.23
CA SER A 102 -12.98 1.26 14.37
C SER A 102 -12.39 0.56 13.14
N THR A 103 -11.48 -0.37 13.37
CA THR A 103 -10.89 -1.27 12.35
C THR A 103 -11.94 -2.09 11.59
N ILE A 104 -13.15 -2.24 12.15
CA ILE A 104 -14.30 -2.89 11.49
C ILE A 104 -14.83 -2.02 10.34
N VAL A 105 -14.84 -0.69 10.51
CA VAL A 105 -15.23 0.26 9.46
C VAL A 105 -14.23 0.20 8.30
N ILE A 106 -12.93 0.11 8.61
CA ILE A 106 -11.87 -0.09 7.61
C ILE A 106 -12.10 -1.39 6.84
N LYS A 107 -12.34 -2.51 7.53
CA LYS A 107 -12.58 -3.80 6.88
C LYS A 107 -13.80 -3.78 5.95
N LYS A 108 -14.86 -3.08 6.36
CA LYS A 108 -16.10 -2.96 5.58
C LYS A 108 -15.91 -2.05 4.35
N SER A 109 -15.24 -0.92 4.52
CA SER A 109 -14.95 0.03 3.43
C SER A 109 -13.98 -0.54 2.38
N PHE A 110 -13.00 -1.35 2.80
CA PHE A 110 -12.01 -1.98 1.91
C PHE A 110 -12.33 -3.45 1.55
N ARG A 111 -13.54 -3.93 1.87
CA ARG A 111 -14.02 -5.30 1.58
C ARG A 111 -13.03 -6.40 2.02
N TRP A 112 -12.35 -6.19 3.14
CA TRP A 112 -11.44 -7.19 3.72
C TRP A 112 -12.23 -8.35 4.31
N LYS A 113 -11.96 -9.57 3.82
CA LYS A 113 -12.71 -10.78 4.16
C LYS A 113 -12.31 -11.41 5.51
N SER A 114 -11.26 -10.93 6.19
CA SER A 114 -10.78 -11.53 7.45
C SER A 114 -11.34 -10.80 8.67
N GLU A 115 -11.99 -11.56 9.57
CA GLU A 115 -12.56 -11.01 10.81
C GLU A 115 -11.50 -10.74 11.89
N SER A 116 -10.36 -11.45 11.86
CA SER A 116 -9.25 -11.22 12.79
C SER A 116 -8.32 -10.10 12.34
N VAL A 117 -7.76 -9.37 13.30
CA VAL A 117 -6.62 -8.48 13.13
C VAL A 117 -5.42 -9.23 13.72
N ALA A 118 -4.32 -9.33 12.99
CA ALA A 118 -3.09 -9.86 13.57
C ALA A 118 -2.64 -8.88 14.65
N LEU A 119 -2.69 -9.31 15.92
CA LEU A 119 -2.05 -8.60 17.01
C LEU A 119 -0.54 -8.81 16.81
N GLY A 120 0.13 -7.73 16.40
CA GLY A 120 1.59 -7.65 16.40
C GLY A 120 2.14 -7.56 17.81
#